data_AF-A0AAD3HIK8-F1
#
_entry.id   AF-A0AAD3HIK8-F1
#
_cell.length_a   1.000
_cell.length_b   1.000
_cell.length_c   1.000
_cell.angle_alpha   90.00
_cell.angle_beta   90.00
_cell.angle_gamma   90.00
#
_symmetry.space_group_name_H-M   'P 1'
#
loop_
_entity.id
_entity.type
_entity.pdbx_description
1 polymer ?
#
loop_
_entity_poly.entity_id
_entity_poly.type
_entity_poly.pdbx_seq_one_letter_code
_entity_poly.pdbx_strand_id
1 'polypeptide(L)'
;MATMQLAPRGVAPLRPRVSSRRTVKPLASGGGKVDITKVGLNSIEDEVVKMNLMGKSRFMNNKEWKDASGRKGKGMGVYRYADKYGANVDGYSPIYTPDLWTDSGDSYKLGTKGLIAWAGLVLVLLAVGVNLIISTSQLGA
;
A
#
# COMPACT_ATOMS: atom_id res chain seq x y z
N MET A 1 -46.71 12.15 -24.95
CA MET A 1 -45.95 12.60 -23.76
C MET A 1 -45.92 11.44 -22.79
N ALA A 2 -44.75 10.82 -22.57
CA ALA A 2 -44.60 9.65 -21.72
C ALA A 2 -43.94 10.06 -20.39
N THR A 3 -44.66 9.90 -19.29
CA THR A 3 -44.19 10.14 -17.93
C THR A 3 -43.30 8.98 -17.48
N MET A 4 -42.01 9.25 -17.32
CA MET A 4 -41.04 8.28 -16.83
C MET A 4 -40.99 8.33 -15.30
N GLN A 5 -41.56 7.32 -14.65
CA GLN A 5 -41.64 7.21 -13.19
C GLN A 5 -40.30 6.64 -12.66
N LEU A 6 -39.52 7.47 -11.96
CA LEU A 6 -38.29 7.02 -11.30
C LEU A 6 -38.65 6.23 -10.02
N ALA A 7 -38.29 4.96 -9.98
CA ALA A 7 -38.32 4.16 -8.76
C ALA A 7 -37.14 4.53 -7.84
N PRO A 8 -37.34 4.71 -6.52
CA PRO A 8 -36.25 4.94 -5.59
C PRO A 8 -35.41 3.66 -5.45
N ARG A 9 -34.14 3.71 -5.88
CA ARG A 9 -33.17 2.64 -5.62
C ARG A 9 -32.94 2.54 -4.12
N GLY A 10 -33.49 1.50 -3.50
CA GLY A 10 -33.22 1.14 -2.12
C GLY A 10 -31.73 0.98 -1.86
N VAL A 11 -31.27 1.56 -0.76
CA VAL A 11 -29.90 1.45 -0.28
C VAL A 11 -29.70 0.03 0.23
N ALA A 12 -29.01 -0.81 -0.54
CA ALA A 12 -28.65 -2.16 -0.09
C ALA A 12 -27.74 -2.05 1.15
N PRO A 13 -27.95 -2.87 2.19
CA PRO A 13 -27.07 -2.85 3.36
C PRO A 13 -25.65 -3.26 2.94
N LEU A 14 -24.67 -2.47 3.35
CA LEU A 14 -23.25 -2.76 3.15
C LEU A 14 -22.93 -4.10 3.82
N ARG A 15 -22.68 -5.14 3.00
CA ARG A 15 -22.14 -6.40 3.53
C ARG A 15 -20.74 -6.12 4.08
N PRO A 16 -20.40 -6.54 5.31
CA PRO A 16 -19.04 -6.41 5.79
C PRO A 16 -18.13 -7.21 4.87
N ARG A 17 -17.19 -6.52 4.22
CA ARG A 17 -16.14 -7.13 3.41
C ARG A 17 -15.32 -7.97 4.38
N VAL A 18 -15.54 -9.28 4.39
CA VAL A 18 -14.67 -10.22 5.10
C VAL A 18 -13.30 -10.04 4.47
N SER A 19 -12.41 -9.38 5.19
CA SER A 19 -11.02 -9.24 4.83
C SER A 19 -10.42 -10.65 4.89
N SER A 20 -10.50 -11.36 3.77
CA SER A 20 -9.65 -12.51 3.52
C SER A 20 -8.24 -12.04 3.77
N ARG A 21 -7.62 -12.55 4.84
CA ARG A 21 -6.23 -12.30 5.19
C ARG A 21 -5.37 -12.79 4.03
N ARG A 22 -5.18 -11.93 3.04
CA ARG A 22 -4.32 -12.17 1.90
C ARG A 22 -2.91 -12.14 2.47
N THR A 23 -2.35 -13.32 2.70
CA THR A 23 -0.92 -13.48 2.98
C THR A 23 -0.17 -13.09 1.71
N VAL A 24 0.12 -11.80 1.59
CA VAL A 24 1.05 -11.30 0.59
C VAL A 24 2.43 -11.65 1.13
N LYS A 25 3.23 -12.40 0.36
CA LYS A 25 4.63 -12.62 0.75
C LYS A 25 5.35 -11.31 0.49
N PRO A 26 5.87 -10.60 1.51
CA PRO A 26 6.64 -9.39 1.26
C PRO A 26 7.91 -9.78 0.51
N LEU A 27 7.97 -9.44 -0.78
CA LEU A 27 9.16 -9.62 -1.61
C LEU A 27 10.29 -8.65 -1.20
N ALA A 28 9.97 -7.62 -0.41
CA ALA A 28 10.92 -6.65 0.14
C ALA A 28 11.78 -7.19 1.30
N SER A 29 12.04 -8.50 1.37
CA SER A 29 13.07 -9.08 2.23
C SER A 29 14.43 -9.24 1.54
N GLY A 30 14.56 -8.90 0.26
CA GLY A 30 15.83 -8.97 -0.45
C GLY A 30 15.68 -8.38 -1.85
N GLY A 31 16.75 -7.79 -2.37
CA GLY A 31 16.81 -7.15 -3.69
C GLY A 31 16.62 -8.11 -4.88
N GLY A 32 15.50 -8.82 -4.91
CA GLY A 32 15.03 -9.57 -6.06
C GLY A 32 14.46 -8.63 -7.12
N LYS A 33 14.61 -9.00 -8.39
CA LYS A 33 14.02 -8.25 -9.51
C LYS A 33 12.50 -8.35 -9.42
N VAL A 34 11.83 -7.23 -9.20
CA VAL A 34 10.38 -7.13 -9.19
C VAL A 34 9.86 -7.11 -10.63
N ASP A 35 8.91 -7.99 -10.94
CA ASP A 35 8.25 -8.02 -12.24
C ASP A 35 7.05 -7.06 -12.25
N ILE A 36 7.29 -5.80 -12.67
CA ILE A 36 6.30 -4.71 -12.67
C ILE A 36 5.04 -5.02 -13.48
N THR A 37 5.09 -6.00 -14.38
CA THR A 37 3.94 -6.41 -15.21
C THR A 37 2.90 -7.19 -14.42
N LYS A 38 3.26 -7.70 -13.23
CA LYS A 38 2.39 -8.52 -12.38
C LYS A 38 2.03 -7.87 -11.04
N VAL A 39 2.66 -6.74 -10.72
CA VAL A 39 2.55 -6.05 -9.41
C VAL A 39 2.06 -4.62 -9.57
N GLY A 40 1.74 -3.96 -8.46
CA GLY A 40 1.39 -2.54 -8.41
C GLY A 40 0.23 -2.15 -9.32
N LEU A 41 0.42 -1.15 -10.20
CA LEU A 41 -0.61 -0.69 -11.16
C LEU A 41 -1.24 -1.83 -11.95
N ASN A 42 -0.47 -2.86 -12.29
CA ASN A 42 -0.98 -3.99 -13.07
C ASN A 42 -1.88 -4.94 -12.26
N SER A 43 -1.75 -4.94 -10.93
CA SER A 43 -2.54 -5.74 -10.00
C SER A 43 -3.90 -5.13 -9.65
N ILE A 44 -4.18 -3.90 -10.10
CA ILE A 44 -5.45 -3.20 -9.86
C ILE A 44 -6.57 -3.89 -10.64
N GLU A 45 -7.60 -4.36 -9.92
CA GLU A 45 -8.76 -5.09 -10.48
C GLU A 45 -9.69 -4.18 -11.30
N ASP A 46 -9.84 -2.92 -10.88
CA ASP A 46 -10.67 -1.94 -11.60
C ASP A 46 -9.92 -1.40 -12.83
N GLU A 47 -10.38 -1.79 -14.01
CA GLU A 47 -9.78 -1.38 -15.29
C GLU A 47 -9.79 0.14 -15.47
N VAL A 48 -10.84 0.83 -15.05
CA VAL A 48 -10.93 2.29 -15.23
C VAL A 48 -9.88 2.99 -14.38
N VAL A 49 -9.75 2.58 -13.12
CA VAL A 49 -8.73 3.11 -12.21
C VAL A 49 -7.33 2.80 -12.73
N LYS A 50 -7.09 1.55 -13.15
CA LYS A 50 -5.83 1.11 -13.74
C LYS A 50 -5.44 1.95 -14.95
N MET A 51 -6.35 2.12 -15.92
CA MET A 51 -6.09 2.88 -17.14
C MET A 51 -5.80 4.36 -16.85
N ASN A 52 -6.54 4.97 -15.92
CA ASN A 52 -6.29 6.36 -15.50
C ASN A 52 -4.88 6.53 -14.90
N LEU A 53 -4.48 5.64 -13.99
CA LEU A 53 -3.15 5.69 -13.37
C LEU A 53 -2.02 5.39 -14.37
N MET A 54 -2.28 4.55 -15.37
CA MET A 54 -1.35 4.27 -16.46
C MET A 54 -1.31 5.38 -17.54
N GLY A 55 -2.19 6.38 -17.44
CA GLY A 55 -2.31 7.43 -18.46
C GLY A 55 -2.80 6.89 -19.81
N LYS A 56 -3.58 5.81 -19.81
CA LYS A 56 -4.21 5.22 -21.01
C LYS A 56 -5.69 5.59 -21.03
N SER A 57 -6.22 5.93 -22.20
CA SER A 57 -7.65 6.19 -22.36
C SER A 57 -8.38 4.91 -22.73
N ARG A 58 -9.63 4.76 -22.26
CA ARG A 58 -10.49 3.59 -22.60
C ARG A 58 -10.78 3.49 -24.10
N PHE A 59 -10.64 4.61 -24.82
CA PHE A 59 -10.95 4.71 -26.24
C PHE A 59 -9.71 4.69 -27.13
N MET A 60 -8.51 4.58 -26.55
CA MET A 60 -7.23 4.67 -27.26
C MET A 60 -7.06 3.62 -28.37
N ASN A 61 -7.70 2.46 -28.19
CA ASN A 61 -7.70 1.35 -29.14
C ASN A 61 -8.71 1.54 -30.30
N ASN A 62 -9.58 2.56 -30.24
CA ASN A 62 -10.52 2.86 -31.31
C ASN A 62 -9.77 3.52 -32.48
N LYS A 63 -10.02 3.05 -33.70
CA LYS A 63 -9.43 3.56 -34.95
C LYS A 63 -9.76 5.04 -35.22
N GLU A 64 -10.89 5.51 -34.70
CA GLU A 64 -11.35 6.90 -34.80
C GLU A 64 -10.92 7.77 -33.60
N TRP A 65 -10.19 7.21 -32.65
CA TRP A 65 -9.74 7.95 -31.48
C TRP A 65 -8.83 9.12 -31.88
N LYS A 66 -9.14 10.29 -31.33
CA LYS A 66 -8.33 11.48 -31.46
C LYS A 66 -7.57 11.73 -30.15
N ASP A 67 -6.32 12.13 -30.28
CA ASP A 67 -5.51 12.57 -29.15
C ASP A 67 -6.01 13.91 -28.58
N ALA A 68 -5.39 14.38 -27.51
CA ALA A 68 -5.73 15.65 -26.87
C ALA A 68 -5.54 16.88 -27.79
N SER A 69 -4.78 16.74 -28.89
CA SER A 69 -4.58 17.79 -29.90
C SER A 69 -5.59 17.68 -31.06
N GLY A 70 -6.54 16.74 -30.99
CA GLY A 70 -7.55 16.53 -32.04
C GLY A 70 -7.03 15.78 -33.27
N ARG A 71 -5.78 15.31 -33.25
CA ARG A 71 -5.18 14.51 -34.33
C ARG A 71 -5.52 13.05 -34.16
N LYS A 72 -5.42 12.26 -35.24
CA LYS A 72 -5.56 10.80 -35.14
C LYS A 72 -4.57 10.27 -34.11
N GLY A 73 -5.10 9.66 -33.07
CA GLY A 73 -4.30 9.18 -31.97
C GLY A 73 -3.38 8.05 -32.38
N LYS A 74 -2.16 8.04 -31.82
CA LYS A 74 -1.12 7.07 -32.17
C LYS A 74 -1.12 5.82 -31.28
N GLY A 75 -2.16 5.65 -30.46
CA GLY A 75 -2.21 4.61 -29.43
C GLY A 75 -1.19 4.80 -28.30
N MET A 76 -0.45 5.92 -28.31
CA MET A 76 0.48 6.26 -27.23
C MET A 76 -0.31 7.00 -26.15
N GLY A 77 -0.35 6.44 -24.94
CA GLY A 77 -0.90 7.12 -23.77
C GLY A 77 -0.06 8.33 -23.36
N VAL A 78 -0.31 8.85 -22.16
CA VAL A 78 0.50 9.93 -21.57
C VAL A 78 2.00 9.57 -21.57
N TYR A 79 2.31 8.28 -21.37
CA TYR A 79 3.68 7.76 -21.32
C TYR A 79 4.01 6.92 -22.56
N ARG A 80 4.80 7.49 -23.48
CA ARG A 80 5.14 6.88 -24.79
C ARG A 80 5.92 5.55 -24.71
N TYR A 81 6.65 5.32 -23.63
CA TYR A 81 7.53 4.16 -23.47
C TYR A 81 7.04 3.16 -22.42
N ALA A 82 5.79 3.29 -21.96
CA ALA A 82 5.23 2.37 -20.97
C ALA A 82 5.31 0.91 -21.44
N ASP A 83 5.09 0.65 -22.73
CA ASP A 83 5.14 -0.71 -23.27
C ASP A 83 6.58 -1.27 -23.38
N LYS A 84 7.61 -0.40 -23.45
CA LYS A 84 9.03 -0.81 -23.47
C LYS A 84 9.51 -1.25 -22.09
N TYR A 85 9.06 -0.56 -21.04
CA TYR A 85 9.54 -0.78 -19.67
C TYR A 85 8.54 -1.59 -18.82
N GLY A 86 7.28 -1.70 -19.24
CA GLY A 86 6.20 -2.44 -18.57
C GLY A 86 5.28 -1.55 -17.73
N ALA A 87 5.78 -0.41 -17.24
CA ALA A 87 5.01 0.60 -16.52
C ALA A 87 5.52 2.02 -16.81
N ASN A 88 4.75 3.03 -16.39
CA ASN A 88 5.21 4.42 -16.33
C ASN A 88 6.23 4.63 -15.18
N VAL A 89 6.91 5.77 -15.15
CA VAL A 89 7.88 6.13 -14.08
C VAL A 89 7.22 6.00 -12.71
N ASP A 90 5.98 6.48 -12.58
CA ASP A 90 5.23 6.43 -11.33
C ASP A 90 4.82 5.01 -10.93
N GLY A 91 4.65 4.10 -11.89
CA GLY A 91 4.30 2.71 -11.64
C GLY A 91 5.38 1.91 -10.89
N TYR A 92 6.61 2.42 -10.83
CA TYR A 92 7.69 1.88 -9.99
C TYR A 92 7.74 2.49 -8.59
N SER A 93 6.93 3.52 -8.32
CA SER A 93 6.91 4.13 -7.00
C SER A 93 6.30 3.17 -5.98
N PRO A 94 6.89 3.04 -4.78
CA PRO A 94 6.35 2.22 -3.71
C PRO A 94 4.87 2.52 -3.42
N ILE A 95 4.43 3.78 -3.52
CA ILE A 95 3.03 4.18 -3.24
C ILE A 95 2.00 3.44 -4.10
N TYR A 96 2.42 2.93 -5.26
CA TYR A 96 1.57 2.22 -6.21
C TYR A 96 1.83 0.71 -6.27
N THR A 97 2.70 0.19 -5.40
CA THR A 97 3.03 -1.24 -5.27
C THR A 97 2.81 -1.74 -3.84
N PRO A 98 1.58 -1.59 -3.28
CA PRO A 98 1.28 -2.03 -1.91
C PRO A 98 1.47 -3.54 -1.71
N ASP A 99 1.41 -4.31 -2.79
CA ASP A 99 1.69 -5.73 -2.83
C ASP A 99 3.17 -6.09 -2.62
N LEU A 100 4.07 -5.10 -2.67
CA LEU A 100 5.48 -5.25 -2.35
C LEU A 100 5.83 -4.74 -0.95
N TRP A 101 4.89 -4.09 -0.26
CA TRP A 101 5.16 -3.51 1.05
C TRP A 101 5.45 -4.62 2.05
N THR A 102 6.35 -4.34 2.98
CA THR A 102 6.56 -5.23 4.11
C THR A 102 5.35 -5.10 5.04
N ASP A 103 4.79 -6.23 5.48
CA ASP A 103 3.66 -6.24 6.44
C ASP A 103 4.00 -5.51 7.75
N SER A 104 5.30 -5.39 8.08
CA SER A 104 5.81 -4.69 9.25
C SER A 104 6.40 -3.31 8.96
N GLY A 105 6.40 -2.84 7.72
CA GLY A 105 7.04 -1.58 7.33
C GLY A 105 6.42 -0.33 7.94
N ASP A 106 5.15 -0.42 8.32
CA ASP A 106 4.37 0.66 8.92
C ASP A 106 4.24 0.53 10.45
N SER A 107 4.96 -0.38 11.08
CA SER A 107 4.85 -0.64 12.53
C SER A 107 6.18 -1.02 13.17
N TYR A 108 6.77 -0.06 13.88
CA TYR A 108 7.86 -0.33 14.83
C TYR A 108 7.29 -0.98 16.10
N LYS A 109 7.08 -2.29 16.05
CA LYS A 109 6.81 -3.07 17.25
C LYS A 109 7.91 -4.10 17.42
N LEU A 110 8.87 -3.78 18.29
CA LEU A 110 9.77 -4.77 18.89
C LEU A 110 8.98 -5.90 19.62
N GLY A 111 7.66 -5.72 19.75
CA GLY A 111 6.70 -6.72 20.21
C GLY A 111 6.87 -7.02 21.68
N THR A 112 6.32 -8.17 22.11
CA THR A 112 6.46 -8.67 23.49
C THR A 112 7.92 -8.79 23.90
N LYS A 113 8.83 -9.12 22.97
CA LYS A 113 10.27 -9.25 23.24
C LYS A 113 10.89 -7.91 23.67
N GLY A 114 10.56 -6.81 22.99
CA GLY A 114 11.03 -5.49 23.44
C GLY A 114 10.37 -5.00 24.72
N LEU A 115 9.11 -5.38 24.96
CA LEU A 115 8.45 -5.06 26.22
C LEU A 115 9.16 -5.76 27.40
N ILE A 116 9.54 -7.03 27.22
CA ILE A 116 10.33 -7.78 28.21
C ILE A 116 11.71 -7.14 28.42
N ALA A 117 12.38 -6.72 27.35
CA ALA A 117 13.66 -6.02 27.45
C ALA A 117 13.53 -4.70 28.24
N TRP A 118 12.49 -3.92 27.98
CA TRP A 118 12.17 -2.71 28.74
C TRP A 118 11.87 -2.99 30.21
N ALA A 119 11.05 -4.00 30.49
CA ALA A 119 10.74 -4.40 31.86
C ALA A 119 12.00 -4.84 32.62
N GLY A 120 12.87 -5.61 31.97
CA GLY A 120 14.17 -6.00 32.53
C GLY A 120 15.05 -4.80 32.85
N LEU A 121 15.16 -3.84 31.93
CA LEU A 121 15.91 -2.60 32.16
C LEU A 121 15.38 -1.82 33.37
N VAL A 122 14.05 -1.65 33.48
CA VAL A 122 13.42 -0.94 34.60
C VAL A 122 13.70 -1.64 35.93
N LEU A 123 13.62 -2.97 35.95
CA LEU A 123 13.84 -3.76 37.16
C LEU A 123 15.31 -3.68 37.62
N VAL A 124 16.26 -3.71 36.69
CA VAL A 124 17.69 -3.50 36.98
C VAL A 124 17.94 -2.11 37.55
N LEU A 125 17.39 -1.05 36.95
CA LEU A 125 17.54 0.31 37.47
C LEU A 125 16.96 0.47 38.88
N LEU A 126 15.81 -0.16 39.15
CA LEU A 126 15.21 -0.18 40.48
C LEU A 126 16.09 -0.90 41.49
N ALA A 127 16.60 -2.10 41.15
CA ALA A 127 17.45 -2.87 42.04
C ALA A 127 18.75 -2.12 42.36
N VAL A 128 19.39 -1.51 41.36
CA VAL A 128 20.57 -0.66 41.55
C VAL A 128 20.23 0.54 42.43
N GLY A 129 19.12 1.24 42.15
CA GLY A 129 18.67 2.39 42.95
C GLY A 129 18.45 2.04 44.42
N VAL A 130 17.74 0.94 44.70
CA VAL A 130 17.50 0.45 46.08
C VAL A 130 18.83 0.11 46.76
N ASN A 131 19.73 -0.58 46.06
CA ASN A 131 21.04 -0.93 46.60
C ASN A 131 21.87 0.31 46.97
N LEU A 132 21.86 1.34 46.11
CA LEU A 132 22.54 2.60 46.39
C LEU A 132 21.95 3.30 47.62
N ILE A 133 20.62 3.33 47.76
CA ILE A 133 19.96 3.92 48.93
C ILE A 133 20.43 3.20 50.19
N ILE A 134 20.29 1.87 50.28
CA ILE A 134 20.67 1.12 51.48
C ILE A 134 22.16 1.33 51.82
N SER A 135 23.01 1.31 50.80
CA SER A 135 24.47 1.41 50.97
C SER A 135 24.95 2.82 51.36
N THR A 136 24.14 3.86 51.14
CA THR A 136 24.53 5.27 51.39
C THR A 136 23.65 5.99 52.41
N SER A 137 22.57 5.34 52.89
CA SER A 137 21.65 5.86 53.92
C SER A 137 21.97 5.31 55.30
N GLN A 138 21.51 5.99 56.36
CA GLN A 138 21.47 5.44 57.73
C GLN A 138 20.51 4.25 57.89
N LEU A 139 19.69 3.92 56.88
CA LEU A 139 18.83 2.72 56.90
C LEU A 139 19.61 1.40 56.87
N GLY A 140 20.86 1.40 56.43
CA GLY A 140 21.72 0.22 56.38
C GLY A 140 22.58 0.00 57.62
N ALA A 141 22.52 0.92 58.61
CA ALA A 141 23.30 0.90 59.84
C ALA A 141 22.47 0.43 61.04
#